data_AF-A0AAD7P6G7-F1
#
_entry.id   AF-A0AAD7P6G7-F1
#
_cell.length_a   1.000
_cell.length_b   1.000
_cell.length_c   1.000
_cell.angle_alpha   90.00
_cell.angle_beta   90.00
_cell.angle_gamma   90.00
#
_symmetry.space_group_name_H-M   'P 1'
#
loop_
_entity.id
_entity.type
_entity.pdbx_description
1 polymer ?
#
loop_
_entity_poly.entity_id
_entity_poly.type
_entity_poly.pdbx_seq_one_letter_code
_entity_poly.pdbx_strand_id
1 'polypeptide(L)'
;MDFFCNGKDVRLLSHHNKYLHADEDEESVTLDRNGSSNTARWFVEFVPGYENIIRLKSCHGKYLTASNQRFLLGLTGHKVLQTLPRRLDPSVEWEPIREGKQVKLKTRHKQFLRANGGLPPWRNSVTHDIPRRTATQDWILWEVDINC
;
A
#
# COMPACT_ATOMS: atom_id res chain seq x y z
N MET A 1 -5.16 5.17 -17.02
CA MET A 1 -4.17 4.84 -15.97
C MET A 1 -3.67 6.16 -15.39
N ASP A 2 -4.57 6.96 -14.80
CA ASP A 2 -4.37 8.42 -14.75
C ASP A 2 -3.94 8.95 -13.37
N PHE A 3 -3.74 8.05 -12.39
CA PHE A 3 -3.29 8.42 -11.03
C PHE A 3 -1.79 8.21 -10.82
N PHE A 4 -1.14 7.46 -11.69
CA PHE A 4 0.26 7.08 -11.53
C PHE A 4 1.03 7.48 -12.79
N CYS A 5 2.09 8.27 -12.61
CA CYS A 5 3.04 8.59 -13.66
C CYS A 5 4.33 7.82 -13.40
N ASN A 6 4.84 7.13 -14.42
CA ASN A 6 6.10 6.40 -14.29
C ASN A 6 7.21 7.36 -13.88
N GLY A 7 8.04 6.97 -12.90
CA GLY A 7 9.17 7.79 -12.48
C GLY A 7 8.82 8.97 -11.56
N LYS A 8 7.57 9.11 -11.13
CA LYS A 8 7.18 10.09 -10.10
C LYS A 8 7.04 9.42 -8.74
N ASP A 9 7.30 10.19 -7.69
CA ASP A 9 6.88 9.83 -6.35
C ASP A 9 5.43 10.21 -6.11
N VAL A 10 4.72 9.34 -5.41
CA VAL A 10 3.36 9.57 -4.96
C VAL A 10 3.28 9.40 -3.45
N ARG A 11 2.23 9.95 -2.87
CA ARG A 11 1.81 9.66 -1.50
C ARG A 11 0.43 9.02 -1.54
N LEU A 12 0.22 8.02 -0.69
CA LEU A 12 -1.04 7.31 -0.60
C LEU A 12 -1.76 7.73 0.68
N LEU A 13 -2.84 8.48 0.53
CA LEU A 13 -3.66 8.95 1.64
C LEU A 13 -4.83 7.98 1.86
N SER A 14 -4.91 7.41 3.05
CA SER A 14 -5.99 6.52 3.46
C SER A 14 -7.28 7.28 3.79
N HIS A 15 -8.40 6.54 3.80
CA HIS A 15 -9.69 7.01 4.32
C HIS A 15 -9.63 7.61 5.74
N HIS A 16 -8.63 7.25 6.54
CA HIS A 16 -8.45 7.78 7.90
C HIS A 16 -7.62 9.07 7.96
N ASN A 17 -7.43 9.77 6.84
CA ASN A 17 -6.60 10.97 6.71
C ASN A 17 -5.17 10.76 7.23
N LYS A 18 -4.59 9.61 6.86
CA LYS A 18 -3.20 9.24 7.16
C LYS A 18 -2.52 8.69 5.92
N TYR A 19 -1.28 9.08 5.73
CA TYR A 19 -0.43 8.63 4.64
C TYR A 19 0.18 7.26 4.93
N LEU A 20 0.52 6.53 3.87
CA LEU A 20 1.30 5.31 3.93
C LEU A 20 2.79 5.63 4.14
N HIS A 21 3.38 5.19 5.25
CA HIS A 21 4.78 5.41 5.57
C HIS A 21 5.60 4.11 5.54
N ALA A 22 6.78 4.18 4.93
CA ALA A 22 7.85 3.21 5.14
C ALA A 22 8.55 3.52 6.47
N ASP A 23 8.46 2.63 7.45
CA ASP A 23 9.01 2.85 8.78
C ASP A 23 10.55 2.80 8.78
N GLU A 24 11.16 3.40 9.80
CA GLU A 24 12.62 3.52 9.94
C GLU A 24 13.31 2.18 10.26
N ASP A 25 12.55 1.18 10.72
CA ASP A 25 13.04 -0.20 10.86
C ASP A 25 13.33 -0.88 9.50
N GLU A 26 12.99 -0.19 8.41
CA GLU A 26 13.10 -0.64 7.03
C GLU A 26 12.45 -2.00 6.74
N GLU A 27 11.45 -2.39 7.53
CA GLU A 27 10.69 -3.64 7.38
C GLU A 27 9.19 -3.35 7.41
N SER A 28 8.76 -2.53 8.36
CA SER A 28 7.37 -2.21 8.62
C SER A 28 6.86 -1.08 7.74
N VAL A 29 5.54 -1.08 7.57
CA VAL A 29 4.80 -0.02 6.88
C VAL A 29 3.64 0.39 7.78
N THR A 30 3.51 1.69 8.03
CA THR A 30 2.57 2.24 9.01
C THR A 30 1.77 3.41 8.43
N LEU A 31 0.80 3.91 9.20
CA LEU A 31 0.01 5.09 8.84
C LEU A 31 0.31 6.26 9.78
N ASP A 32 0.70 7.39 9.20
CA ASP A 32 0.94 8.63 9.93
C ASP A 32 0.27 9.84 9.24
N ARG A 33 0.09 10.95 9.96
CA ARG A 33 -0.50 12.17 9.40
C ARG A 33 0.52 13.00 8.62
N ASN A 34 1.81 12.79 8.83
CA ASN A 34 2.87 13.59 8.25
C ASN A 34 3.18 13.25 6.78
N GLY A 35 2.35 13.73 5.86
CA GLY A 35 2.57 13.57 4.42
C GLY A 35 3.78 14.32 3.85
N SER A 36 4.46 15.17 4.62
CA SER A 36 5.67 15.87 4.15
C SER A 36 6.95 15.05 4.35
N SER A 37 6.88 13.96 5.13
CA SER A 37 8.03 13.10 5.37
C SER A 37 8.50 12.39 4.11
N ASN A 38 9.81 12.18 3.97
CA ASN A 38 10.36 11.34 2.91
C ASN A 38 9.85 9.88 3.02
N THR A 39 9.56 9.41 4.24
CA THR A 39 8.99 8.07 4.48
C THR A 39 7.59 7.89 3.92
N ALA A 40 6.86 8.98 3.63
CA ALA A 40 5.55 8.94 2.98
C ALA A 40 5.62 8.84 1.45
N ARG A 41 6.82 9.01 0.85
CA ARG A 41 7.01 9.05 -0.60
C ARG A 41 7.26 7.65 -1.14
N TRP A 42 6.50 7.27 -2.16
CA TRP A 42 6.61 5.99 -2.85
C TRP A 42 6.88 6.25 -4.33
N PHE A 43 8.04 5.80 -4.81
CA PHE A 43 8.40 5.89 -6.22
C PHE A 43 7.66 4.80 -7.02
N VAL A 44 7.06 5.20 -8.13
CA VAL A 44 6.24 4.31 -8.95
C VAL A 44 7.06 3.74 -10.10
N GLU A 45 7.12 2.42 -10.16
CA GLU A 45 7.73 1.66 -11.26
C GLU A 45 6.66 0.82 -11.98
N PHE A 46 6.49 1.02 -13.29
CA PHE A 46 5.61 0.15 -14.08
C PHE A 46 6.31 -1.17 -14.41
N VAL A 47 5.58 -2.28 -14.33
CA VAL A 47 6.13 -3.60 -14.65
C VAL A 47 6.12 -3.82 -16.16
N PRO A 48 7.28 -4.07 -16.80
CA PRO A 48 7.32 -4.34 -18.24
C PRO A 48 6.46 -5.54 -18.63
N GLY A 49 5.73 -5.42 -19.74
CA GLY A 49 4.86 -6.48 -20.24
C GLY A 49 3.48 -6.56 -19.58
N TYR A 50 3.19 -5.69 -18.61
CA TYR A 50 1.85 -5.53 -18.05
C TYR A 50 1.36 -4.10 -18.25
N GLU A 51 0.13 -3.93 -18.72
CA GLU A 51 -0.45 -2.59 -18.94
C GLU A 51 -0.71 -1.86 -17.62
N ASN A 52 -1.13 -2.61 -16.59
CA ASN A 52 -1.73 -2.03 -15.39
C ASN A 52 -1.12 -2.47 -14.06
N ILE A 53 0.14 -2.91 -14.05
CA ILE A 53 0.82 -3.39 -12.83
C ILE A 53 1.95 -2.44 -12.48
N ILE A 54 1.96 -2.02 -11.21
CA ILE A 54 2.99 -1.14 -10.66
C ILE A 54 3.71 -1.81 -9.48
N ARG A 55 4.88 -1.27 -9.17
CA ARG A 55 5.63 -1.48 -7.93
C ARG A 55 5.81 -0.14 -7.25
N LEU A 56 5.72 -0.14 -5.94
CA LEU A 56 5.88 1.06 -5.11
C LEU A 56 7.15 0.90 -4.29
N LYS A 57 8.11 1.77 -4.53
CA LYS A 57 9.43 1.73 -3.89
C LYS A 57 9.57 2.82 -2.85
N SER A 58 9.91 2.46 -1.61
CA SER A 58 10.11 3.38 -0.50
C SER A 58 11.40 4.18 -0.65
N CYS A 59 11.56 5.20 0.21
CA CYS A 59 12.81 5.96 0.34
C CYS A 59 14.02 5.11 0.76
N HIS A 60 13.81 3.89 1.28
CA HIS A 60 14.87 2.93 1.62
C HIS A 60 15.25 2.02 0.44
N GLY A 61 14.68 2.23 -0.73
CA GLY A 61 14.93 1.40 -1.92
C GLY A 61 14.26 0.03 -1.88
N LYS A 62 13.34 -0.20 -0.93
CA LYS A 62 12.56 -1.42 -0.75
C LYS A 62 11.16 -1.29 -1.36
N TYR A 63 10.51 -2.39 -1.65
CA TYR A 63 9.19 -2.40 -2.29
C TYR A 63 8.07 -2.70 -1.31
N LEU A 64 6.92 -2.05 -1.51
CA LEU A 64 5.68 -2.39 -0.82
C LEU A 64 5.27 -3.83 -1.17
N THR A 65 5.31 -4.70 -0.17
CA THR A 65 5.24 -6.16 -0.33
C THR A 65 4.03 -6.74 0.39
N ALA A 66 3.18 -7.43 -0.36
CA ALA A 66 2.10 -8.25 0.19
C ALA A 66 2.67 -9.58 0.71
N SER A 67 2.99 -9.64 2.01
CA SER A 67 3.58 -10.84 2.62
C SER A 67 2.53 -11.93 2.88
N ASN A 68 2.98 -13.18 3.07
CA ASN A 68 2.13 -14.27 3.57
C ASN A 68 2.10 -14.35 5.11
N GLN A 69 2.71 -13.39 5.81
CA GLN A 69 2.71 -13.36 7.28
C GLN A 69 1.34 -12.89 7.77
N ARG A 70 0.67 -13.69 8.60
CA ARG A 70 -0.58 -13.27 9.24
C ARG A 70 -0.34 -12.06 10.14
N PHE A 71 -1.24 -11.09 10.11
CA PHE A 71 -1.12 -9.91 10.97
C PHE A 71 -1.40 -10.26 12.43
N LEU A 72 -2.55 -10.88 12.70
CA LEU A 72 -2.95 -11.32 14.04
C LEU A 72 -3.59 -12.70 13.97
N LEU A 73 -3.30 -13.53 14.97
CA LEU A 73 -3.83 -14.89 15.03
C LEU A 73 -5.37 -14.85 15.18
N GLY A 74 -6.06 -15.63 14.36
CA GLY A 74 -7.52 -15.76 14.40
C GLY A 74 -8.30 -14.64 13.68
N LEU A 75 -7.63 -13.67 13.05
CA LEU A 75 -8.27 -12.55 12.35
C LEU A 75 -7.80 -12.45 10.89
N THR A 76 -8.54 -11.71 10.07
CA THR A 76 -8.21 -11.52 8.65
C THR A 76 -7.07 -10.51 8.49
N GLY A 77 -6.33 -10.62 7.39
CA GLY A 77 -5.23 -9.71 7.08
C GLY A 77 -3.87 -10.38 7.16
N HIS A 78 -3.08 -10.17 6.12
CA HIS A 78 -1.65 -10.44 6.14
C HIS A 78 -0.88 -9.12 6.17
N LYS A 79 0.32 -9.14 6.75
CA LYS A 79 1.17 -7.95 6.87
C LYS A 79 1.55 -7.44 5.48
N VAL A 80 1.56 -6.13 5.34
CA VAL A 80 2.27 -5.45 4.25
C VAL A 80 3.58 -4.92 4.82
N LEU A 81 4.67 -5.22 4.12
CA LEU A 81 6.04 -4.93 4.55
C LEU A 81 6.75 -4.12 3.46
N GLN A 82 7.91 -3.58 3.77
CA GLN A 82 8.87 -3.12 2.78
C GLN A 82 10.01 -4.14 2.66
N THR A 83 10.20 -4.73 1.48
CA THR A 83 11.23 -5.76 1.27
C THR A 83 11.99 -5.53 -0.03
N LEU A 84 13.20 -6.08 -0.14
CA LEU A 84 13.96 -6.12 -1.37
C LEU A 84 14.24 -7.59 -1.74
N PRO A 85 13.31 -8.27 -2.45
CA PRO A 85 13.51 -9.66 -2.80
C PRO A 85 14.64 -9.79 -3.84
N ARG A 86 15.39 -10.90 -3.79
CA ARG A 86 16.50 -11.17 -4.74
C ARG A 86 16.06 -11.11 -6.20
N ARG A 87 14.80 -11.48 -6.46
CA ARG A 87 14.12 -11.32 -7.74
C ARG A 87 12.76 -10.70 -7.47
N LEU A 88 12.41 -9.67 -8.23
CA LEU A 88 11.08 -9.06 -8.13
C LEU A 88 10.03 -10.08 -8.57
N ASP A 89 9.07 -10.33 -7.69
CA ASP A 89 8.04 -11.34 -7.84
C ASP A 89 6.64 -10.74 -7.62
N PRO A 90 5.57 -11.50 -7.87
CA PRO A 90 4.18 -11.03 -7.72
C PRO A 90 3.79 -10.44 -6.36
N SER A 91 4.58 -10.65 -5.29
CA SER A 91 4.29 -10.11 -3.95
C SER A 91 4.54 -8.60 -3.85
N VAL A 92 5.38 -8.02 -4.72
CA VAL A 92 5.65 -6.58 -4.78
C VAL A 92 4.81 -5.85 -5.83
N GLU A 93 3.94 -6.58 -6.52
CA GLU A 93 3.16 -6.10 -7.66
C GLU A 93 1.73 -5.77 -7.25
N TRP A 94 1.31 -4.55 -7.60
CA TRP A 94 -0.01 -4.01 -7.29
C TRP A 94 -0.71 -3.59 -8.57
N GLU A 95 -1.96 -4.01 -8.72
CA GLU A 95 -2.89 -3.59 -9.76
C GLU A 95 -3.74 -2.43 -9.24
N PRO A 96 -3.55 -1.19 -9.73
CA PRO A 96 -4.40 -0.07 -9.34
C PRO A 96 -5.76 -0.14 -10.05
N ILE A 97 -6.85 -0.14 -9.28
CA ILE A 97 -8.22 -0.13 -9.79
C ILE A 97 -8.87 1.20 -9.38
N ARG A 98 -9.25 2.01 -10.37
CA ARG A 98 -9.92 3.30 -10.15
C ARG A 98 -11.32 3.09 -9.57
N GLU A 99 -11.63 3.86 -8.53
CA GLU A 99 -12.98 4.00 -7.97
C GLU A 99 -13.25 5.49 -7.70
N GLY A 100 -13.96 6.13 -8.63
CA GLY A 100 -14.17 7.58 -8.60
C GLY A 100 -12.84 8.33 -8.61
N LYS A 101 -12.59 9.11 -7.54
CA LYS A 101 -11.34 9.88 -7.34
C LYS A 101 -10.26 9.10 -6.58
N GLN A 102 -10.57 7.89 -6.14
CA GLN A 102 -9.71 7.04 -5.32
C GLN A 102 -9.25 5.81 -6.11
N VAL A 103 -8.35 5.05 -5.52
CA VAL A 103 -7.82 3.81 -6.07
C VAL A 103 -7.82 2.70 -5.03
N LYS A 104 -8.08 1.48 -5.50
CA LYS A 104 -7.78 0.24 -4.77
C LYS A 104 -6.48 -0.33 -5.31
N LEU A 105 -5.56 -0.68 -4.43
CA LEU A 105 -4.32 -1.39 -4.83
C LEU A 105 -4.51 -2.87 -4.59
N LYS A 106 -4.59 -3.65 -5.66
CA LYS A 106 -4.93 -5.07 -5.61
C LYS A 106 -3.69 -5.93 -5.83
N THR A 107 -3.51 -6.94 -4.99
CA THR A 107 -2.47 -7.95 -5.17
C THR A 107 -2.81 -8.89 -6.32
N ARG A 108 -1.82 -9.61 -6.83
CA ARG A 108 -2.02 -10.67 -7.84
C ARG A 108 -2.96 -11.79 -7.35
N HIS A 109 -3.16 -11.91 -6.03
CA HIS A 109 -4.07 -12.86 -5.38
C HIS A 109 -5.46 -12.27 -5.09
N LYS A 110 -5.82 -11.13 -5.70
CA LYS A 110 -7.13 -10.48 -5.57
C LYS A 110 -7.47 -9.99 -4.16
N GLN A 111 -6.45 -9.71 -3.34
CA GLN A 111 -6.58 -9.01 -2.06
C GLN A 111 -6.27 -7.53 -2.26
N PHE A 112 -6.67 -6.67 -1.33
CA PHE A 112 -6.51 -5.22 -1.45
C PHE A 112 -5.65 -4.67 -0.32
N LEU A 113 -4.81 -3.68 -0.65
CA LEU A 113 -4.10 -2.88 0.35
C LEU A 113 -5.11 -2.17 1.24
N ARG A 114 -4.97 -2.34 2.55
CA ARG A 114 -5.92 -1.88 3.55
C ARG A 114 -5.22 -1.04 4.62
N ALA A 115 -5.75 0.15 4.85
CA ALA A 115 -5.38 1.03 5.95
C ALA A 115 -6.23 0.71 7.19
N ASN A 116 -5.63 0.17 8.26
CA ASN A 116 -6.38 -0.16 9.46
C ASN A 116 -6.50 1.02 10.43
N GLY A 117 -7.74 1.30 10.85
CA GLY A 117 -8.06 2.20 11.94
C GLY A 117 -8.27 1.48 13.29
N GLY A 118 -8.84 2.21 14.24
CA GLY A 118 -9.31 1.65 15.51
C GLY A 118 -8.28 1.63 16.65
N LEU A 119 -8.33 0.58 17.47
CA LEU A 119 -7.48 0.39 18.65
C LEU A 119 -6.22 -0.42 18.29
N PRO A 120 -5.12 -0.26 19.05
CA PRO A 120 -3.98 -1.16 18.96
C PRO A 120 -4.43 -2.62 19.16
N PRO A 121 -3.80 -3.59 18.47
CA PRO A 121 -2.70 -3.45 17.53
C PRO A 121 -3.08 -2.97 16.10
N TRP A 122 -4.37 -2.86 15.74
CA TRP A 122 -4.80 -2.45 14.39
C TRP A 122 -4.44 -1.03 14.03
N ARG A 123 -4.50 -0.13 15.02
CA ARG A 123 -4.28 1.30 14.81
C ARG A 123 -2.98 1.52 14.04
N ASN A 124 -3.07 2.24 12.93
CA ASN A 124 -1.95 2.61 12.08
C ASN A 124 -1.23 1.45 11.38
N SER A 125 -1.77 0.24 11.43
CA SER A 125 -1.22 -0.90 10.70
C SER A 125 -1.71 -0.95 9.26
N VAL A 126 -0.94 -1.61 8.41
CA VAL A 126 -1.28 -1.82 6.99
C VAL A 126 -1.28 -3.31 6.70
N THR A 127 -2.38 -3.79 6.11
CA THR A 127 -2.55 -5.19 5.75
C THR A 127 -3.00 -5.32 4.31
N HIS A 128 -3.02 -6.55 3.80
CA HIS A 128 -3.79 -6.87 2.61
C HIS A 128 -4.80 -7.99 2.89
N ASP A 129 -6.05 -7.75 2.49
CA ASP A 129 -7.16 -8.70 2.59
C ASP A 129 -8.36 -8.28 1.73
N ILE A 130 -9.47 -9.01 1.87
CA ILE A 130 -10.75 -8.67 1.24
C ILE A 130 -11.67 -8.19 2.37
N PRO A 131 -12.13 -6.92 2.35
CA PRO A 131 -13.05 -6.41 3.36
C PRO A 131 -14.35 -7.22 3.35
N ARG A 132 -14.63 -7.95 4.43
CA ARG A 132 -15.87 -8.74 4.57
C ARG A 132 -17.02 -7.98 5.20
N ARG A 133 -16.72 -6.90 5.93
CA ARG A 133 -17.70 -6.10 6.67
C ARG A 133 -17.99 -4.81 5.90
N THR A 134 -19.26 -4.42 5.83
CA THR A 134 -19.71 -3.18 5.17
C THR A 134 -19.01 -1.95 5.74
N ALA A 135 -18.87 -1.87 7.07
CA ALA A 135 -18.24 -0.74 7.76
C ALA A 135 -16.74 -0.54 7.47
N THR A 136 -16.12 -1.44 6.71
CA THR A 136 -14.69 -1.39 6.41
C THR A 136 -14.37 -1.48 4.93
N GLN A 137 -15.38 -1.34 4.06
CA GLN A 137 -15.19 -1.33 2.61
C GLN A 137 -14.32 -0.14 2.18
N ASP A 138 -14.46 1.00 2.85
CA ASP A 138 -13.71 2.21 2.48
C ASP A 138 -12.24 2.18 2.92
N TRP A 139 -11.84 1.20 3.75
CA TRP A 139 -10.47 1.11 4.29
C TRP A 139 -9.45 0.63 3.25
N ILE A 140 -9.91 0.19 2.07
CA ILE A 140 -9.07 -0.18 0.93
C ILE A 140 -8.99 0.93 -0.13
N LEU A 141 -9.62 2.08 0.14
CA LEU A 141 -9.60 3.24 -0.74
C LEU A 141 -8.45 4.16 -0.37
N TRP A 142 -7.70 4.54 -1.39
CA TRP A 142 -6.55 5.41 -1.28
C TRP A 142 -6.70 6.58 -2.24
N GLU A 143 -6.42 7.78 -1.76
CA GLU A 143 -6.19 8.93 -2.63
C GLU A 143 -4.71 8.96 -3.02
N VAL A 144 -4.45 9.22 -4.30
CA VAL A 144 -3.08 9.36 -4.81
C VAL A 144 -2.77 10.85 -4.89
N ASP A 145 -1.90 11.29 -3.99
CA ASP A 145 -1.40 12.64 -3.96
C ASP A 145 -0.06 12.69 -4.70
N ILE A 146 -0.05 13.41 -5.83
CA ILE A 146 1.08 13.48 -6.76
C ILE A 146 1.87 14.75 -6.43
N ASN A 147 3.11 14.58 -5.98
CA ASN A 147 4.06 15.68 -5.97
C ASN A 147 4.46 15.95 -7.42
N CYS A 148 3.89 17.01 -8.01
CA CYS A 148 4.24 17.49 -9.34
C CYS A 148 5.44 18.42 -9.26
#